data_AF-A0A3S2BU24-F1
#
_entry.id   AF-A0A3S2BU24-F1
#
_cell.length_a   1.000
_cell.length_b   1.000
_cell.length_c   1.000
_cell.angle_alpha   90.00
_cell.angle_beta   90.00
_cell.angle_gamma   90.00
#
_symmetry.space_group_name_H-M   'P 1'
#
loop_
_entity.id
_entity.type
_entity.pdbx_description
1 polymer ?
#
loop_
_entity_poly.entity_id
_entity_poly.type
_entity_poly.pdbx_seq_one_letter_code
_entity_poly.pdbx_strand_id
1 'polypeptide(L)'
;VSPSPERARLVPCFDSDYPGIAVATKFISGANGEEIVRHTRISTEPRWWTDDGVPATAELFGDFAWTERMAALVPGTSGIAFPVHADRGQCGLVVFLGSEMTLQQDALYEIHARCFSLFAAVARIRPGDAGRMRAISKRELECLKLTANGNTSEEIARLLKLSVHTANQY
;
A
#
# COMPACT_ATOMS: atom_id res chain seq x y z
N VAL A 1 -16.48 18.45 12.60
CA VAL A 1 -15.07 18.05 12.73
C VAL A 1 -14.85 16.92 11.75
N SER A 2 -14.32 17.21 10.56
CA SER A 2 -13.93 16.16 9.62
C SER A 2 -12.93 15.25 10.34
N PRO A 3 -13.03 13.91 10.26
CA PRO A 3 -12.00 13.05 10.82
C PRO A 3 -10.68 13.48 10.18
N SER A 4 -9.71 13.84 11.01
CA SER A 4 -8.34 14.05 10.56
C SER A 4 -7.96 12.82 9.73
N PRO A 5 -7.50 12.95 8.48
CA PRO A 5 -7.10 11.79 7.69
C PRO A 5 -6.02 11.08 8.49
N GLU A 6 -6.36 9.90 8.99
CA GLU A 6 -5.43 9.06 9.72
C GLU A 6 -4.19 8.91 8.83
N ARG A 7 -3.05 9.47 9.26
CA ARG A 7 -1.84 9.43 8.44
C ARG A 7 -1.55 7.97 8.16
N ALA A 8 -1.63 7.60 6.89
CA ALA A 8 -1.22 6.30 6.42
C ALA A 8 0.18 5.99 6.95
N ARG A 9 0.37 4.83 7.56
CA ARG A 9 1.66 4.38 8.08
C ARG A 9 1.87 2.92 7.70
N LEU A 10 3.12 2.55 7.50
CA LEU A 10 3.49 1.13 7.36
C LEU A 10 3.43 0.48 8.74
N VAL A 11 2.86 -0.72 8.79
CA VAL A 11 2.86 -1.56 9.99
C VAL A 11 3.85 -2.69 9.77
N PRO A 12 4.92 -2.81 10.57
CA PRO A 12 5.86 -3.92 10.46
C PRO A 12 5.16 -5.27 10.64
N CYS A 13 5.30 -6.15 9.64
CA CYS A 13 4.70 -7.49 9.66
C CYS A 13 5.76 -8.56 9.92
N PHE A 14 6.76 -8.65 9.04
CA PHE A 14 7.88 -9.58 9.08
C PHE A 14 9.14 -8.87 8.59
N ASP A 15 10.26 -9.15 9.23
CA ASP A 15 11.60 -8.79 8.78
C ASP A 15 12.61 -9.86 9.23
N SER A 16 13.91 -9.60 9.03
CA SER A 16 15.00 -10.51 9.38
C SER A 16 15.09 -10.85 10.87
N ASP A 17 14.54 -9.99 11.74
CA ASP A 17 14.70 -10.07 13.19
C ASP A 17 13.47 -10.68 13.85
N TYR A 18 12.50 -11.19 13.07
CA TYR A 18 11.25 -11.78 13.57
C TYR A 18 11.54 -12.88 14.64
N PRO A 19 10.84 -12.87 15.79
CA PRO A 19 9.63 -12.09 16.11
C PRO A 19 9.88 -10.65 16.59
N GLY A 20 11.14 -10.20 16.65
CA GLY A 20 11.51 -8.80 16.87
C GLY A 20 11.25 -7.90 15.66
N ILE A 21 11.76 -6.67 15.73
CA ILE A 21 11.70 -5.69 14.64
C ILE A 21 13.07 -5.05 14.49
N ALA A 22 13.67 -5.21 13.32
CA ALA A 22 14.96 -4.66 12.96
C ALA A 22 14.95 -3.13 13.01
N VAL A 23 16.11 -2.53 13.30
CA VAL A 23 16.28 -1.06 13.32
C VAL A 23 15.93 -0.45 11.95
N ALA A 24 16.34 -1.10 10.85
CA ALA A 24 16.00 -0.69 9.49
C ALA A 24 14.48 -0.60 9.27
N THR A 25 13.72 -1.59 9.75
CA THR A 25 12.25 -1.62 9.67
C THR A 25 11.61 -0.48 10.45
N LYS A 26 12.19 -0.07 11.59
CA LYS A 26 11.73 1.11 12.36
C LYS A 26 11.95 2.41 11.60
N PHE A 27 13.07 2.54 10.87
CA PHE A 27 13.29 3.70 9.99
C PHE A 27 12.28 3.73 8.84
N ILE A 28 12.09 2.61 8.15
CA ILE A 28 11.16 2.48 7.02
C ILE A 28 9.71 2.81 7.45
N SER A 29 9.27 2.31 8.60
CA SER A 29 7.92 2.54 9.12
C SER A 29 7.74 3.91 9.81
N GLY A 30 8.82 4.67 9.98
CA GLY A 30 8.84 6.01 10.54
C GLY A 30 8.62 7.13 9.52
N ALA A 31 9.11 8.33 9.83
CA ALA A 31 8.93 9.52 9.00
C ALA A 31 9.60 9.41 7.61
N ASN A 32 10.71 8.68 7.52
CA ASN A 32 11.43 8.44 6.27
C ASN A 32 10.58 7.68 5.24
N GLY A 33 9.56 6.93 5.69
CA GLY A 33 8.66 6.18 4.82
C GLY A 33 7.49 6.98 4.24
N GLU A 34 7.31 8.26 4.57
CA GLU A 34 6.10 9.02 4.15
C GLU A 34 5.95 9.10 2.62
N GLU A 35 7.05 9.19 1.88
CA GLU A 35 7.04 9.19 0.41
C GLU A 35 6.59 7.84 -0.15
N ILE A 36 7.23 6.74 0.27
CA ILE A 36 6.89 5.40 -0.24
C ILE A 36 5.48 4.96 0.18
N VAL A 37 4.99 5.42 1.33
CA VAL A 37 3.61 5.21 1.77
C VAL A 37 2.62 5.86 0.80
N ARG A 38 2.88 7.11 0.36
CA ARG A 38 2.02 7.77 -0.62
C ARG A 38 2.07 7.07 -1.96
N HIS A 39 3.28 6.73 -2.43
CA HIS A 39 3.48 6.02 -3.70
C HIS A 39 2.73 4.69 -3.74
N THR A 40 2.84 3.88 -2.68
CA THR A 40 2.19 2.56 -2.56
C THR A 40 0.66 2.62 -2.68
N ARG A 41 0.04 3.76 -2.38
CA ARG A 41 -1.42 3.91 -2.49
C ARG A 41 -1.91 4.15 -3.91
N ILE A 42 -1.04 4.63 -4.79
CA ILE A 42 -1.43 5.10 -6.13
C ILE A 42 -0.69 4.38 -7.25
N SER A 43 0.36 3.62 -6.94
CA SER A 43 1.19 2.93 -7.92
C SER A 43 1.69 1.59 -7.38
N THR A 44 1.92 0.67 -8.31
CA THR A 44 2.62 -0.61 -8.08
C THR A 44 4.08 -0.55 -8.51
N GLU A 45 4.52 0.54 -9.14
CA GLU A 45 5.88 0.67 -9.67
C GLU A 45 6.96 0.51 -8.58
N PRO A 46 7.94 -0.39 -8.73
CA PRO A 46 9.04 -0.51 -7.79
C PRO A 46 9.85 0.78 -7.64
N ARG A 47 10.29 1.05 -6.42
CA ARG A 47 11.17 2.19 -6.10
C ARG A 47 12.52 1.68 -5.62
N TRP A 48 13.60 2.26 -6.12
CA TRP A 48 14.95 1.88 -5.71
C TRP A 48 15.74 3.06 -5.19
N TRP A 49 16.74 2.76 -4.36
CA TRP A 49 17.70 3.74 -3.86
C TRP A 49 19.06 3.06 -3.73
N THR A 50 20.08 3.89 -3.74
CA THR A 50 21.44 3.45 -3.43
C THR A 50 22.13 4.56 -2.68
N ASP A 51 22.98 4.17 -1.73
CA ASP A 51 24.01 5.07 -1.25
C ASP A 51 25.03 5.31 -2.36
N ASP A 52 25.58 6.51 -2.43
CA ASP A 52 26.41 6.97 -3.54
C ASP A 52 27.79 6.25 -3.57
N GLY A 53 28.05 5.37 -2.59
CA GLY A 53 29.28 4.58 -2.48
C GLY A 53 29.37 3.33 -3.35
N VAL A 54 28.29 2.92 -4.05
CA VAL A 54 28.30 1.70 -4.90
C VAL A 54 27.74 2.00 -6.30
N PRO A 55 28.57 2.54 -7.23
CA PRO A 55 28.12 2.96 -8.57
C PRO A 55 27.45 1.83 -9.38
N ALA A 56 27.94 0.60 -9.28
CA ALA A 56 27.40 -0.55 -10.01
C ALA A 56 25.93 -0.84 -9.70
N THR A 57 25.50 -0.62 -8.45
CA THR A 57 24.10 -0.80 -8.04
C THR A 57 23.20 0.29 -8.64
N ALA A 58 23.71 1.51 -8.78
CA ALA A 58 22.99 2.62 -9.40
C ALA A 58 22.74 2.38 -10.89
N GLU A 59 23.77 1.92 -11.61
CA GLU A 59 23.69 1.59 -13.04
C GLU A 59 22.70 0.43 -13.26
N LEU A 60 22.82 -0.63 -12.45
CA LEU A 60 21.95 -1.80 -12.52
C LEU A 60 20.45 -1.44 -12.45
N PHE A 61 20.05 -0.67 -11.44
CA PHE A 61 18.64 -0.29 -11.30
C PHE A 61 18.21 0.80 -12.29
N GLY A 62 19.14 1.66 -12.71
CA GLY A 62 18.89 2.69 -13.70
C GLY A 62 18.46 2.13 -15.05
N ASP A 63 18.91 0.91 -15.39
CA ASP A 63 18.57 0.23 -16.64
C ASP A 63 17.23 -0.52 -16.58
N PHE A 64 16.63 -0.71 -15.39
CA PHE A 64 15.35 -1.40 -15.28
C PHE A 64 14.18 -0.52 -15.71
N ALA A 65 13.48 -0.96 -16.75
CA ALA A 65 12.20 -0.40 -17.14
C ALA A 65 11.17 -0.55 -16.01
N TRP A 66 10.29 0.44 -15.87
CA TRP A 66 9.22 0.46 -14.86
C TRP A 66 9.75 0.46 -13.42
N THR A 67 10.83 1.20 -13.17
CA THR A 67 11.30 1.51 -11.83
C THR A 67 11.71 2.98 -11.76
N GLU A 68 11.62 3.57 -10.56
CA GLU A 68 12.01 4.96 -10.37
C GLU A 68 12.87 5.12 -9.10
N ARG A 69 13.93 5.94 -9.20
CA ARG A 69 14.79 6.24 -8.05
C ARG A 69 14.00 7.05 -7.01
N MET A 70 14.28 6.82 -5.73
CA MET A 70 13.76 7.61 -4.62
C MET A 70 14.83 7.90 -3.56
N ALA A 71 14.49 8.71 -2.56
CA ALA A 71 15.34 8.90 -1.38
C ALA A 71 15.47 7.60 -0.56
N ALA A 72 16.63 7.39 0.05
CA ALA A 72 16.88 6.17 0.82
C ALA A 72 15.94 6.07 2.04
N LEU A 73 15.25 4.93 2.18
CA LEU A 73 14.39 4.67 3.34
C LEU A 73 15.19 4.50 4.64
N VAL A 74 16.41 3.99 4.52
CA VAL A 74 17.38 3.85 5.61
C VAL A 74 18.68 4.54 5.16
N PRO A 75 19.21 5.52 5.93
CA PRO A 75 20.44 6.20 5.57
C PRO A 75 21.62 5.23 5.39
N GLY A 76 22.46 5.47 4.37
CA GLY A 76 23.65 4.65 4.10
C GLY A 76 23.34 3.24 3.62
N THR A 77 22.18 3.03 2.98
CA THR A 77 21.79 1.73 2.44
C THR A 77 21.45 1.82 0.96
N SER A 78 21.51 0.68 0.29
CA SER A 78 20.94 0.47 -1.03
C SER A 78 19.80 -0.54 -0.92
N GLY A 79 18.77 -0.37 -1.75
CA GLY A 79 17.60 -1.22 -1.68
C GLY A 79 16.61 -0.99 -2.81
N ILE A 80 15.64 -1.90 -2.86
CA ILE A 80 14.47 -1.81 -3.72
C ILE A 80 13.21 -2.15 -2.93
N ALA A 81 12.15 -1.41 -3.17
CA ALA A 81 10.86 -1.58 -2.55
C ALA A 81 9.80 -1.91 -3.61
N PHE A 82 9.02 -2.95 -3.35
CA PHE A 82 7.94 -3.44 -4.18
C PHE A 82 6.59 -3.12 -3.52
N PRO A 83 5.85 -2.13 -4.02
CA PRO A 83 4.48 -1.88 -3.59
C PRO A 83 3.59 -3.06 -3.98
N VAL A 84 2.73 -3.50 -3.07
CA VAL A 84 1.85 -4.66 -3.25
C VAL A 84 0.46 -4.37 -2.70
N HIS A 85 -0.55 -5.02 -3.28
CA HIS A 85 -1.96 -4.83 -2.93
C HIS A 85 -2.64 -6.17 -2.74
N ALA A 86 -3.67 -6.17 -1.91
CA ALA A 86 -4.56 -7.30 -1.66
C ALA A 86 -6.01 -6.82 -1.63
N ASP A 87 -6.94 -7.75 -1.39
CA ASP A 87 -8.36 -7.48 -1.35
C ASP A 87 -8.73 -6.36 -0.36
N ARG A 88 -9.92 -5.77 -0.54
CA ARG A 88 -10.48 -4.72 0.32
C ARG A 88 -9.60 -3.47 0.45
N GLY A 89 -8.81 -3.16 -0.58
CA GLY A 89 -7.97 -1.97 -0.61
C GLY A 89 -6.76 -2.05 0.33
N GLN A 90 -6.38 -3.25 0.78
CA GLN A 90 -5.16 -3.43 1.53
C GLN A 90 -3.96 -3.20 0.60
N CYS A 91 -3.01 -2.39 1.05
CA CYS A 91 -1.75 -2.17 0.37
C CYS A 91 -0.60 -2.33 1.36
N GLY A 92 0.56 -2.71 0.85
CA GLY A 92 1.75 -2.95 1.64
C GLY A 92 3.01 -2.76 0.81
N LEU A 93 4.14 -2.99 1.47
CA LEU A 93 5.46 -2.79 0.89
C LEU A 93 6.34 -3.98 1.25
N VAL A 94 7.01 -4.55 0.26
CA VAL A 94 8.10 -5.52 0.48
C VAL A 94 9.41 -4.83 0.14
N VAL A 95 10.36 -4.84 1.07
CA VAL A 95 11.63 -4.11 0.94
C VAL A 95 12.79 -5.08 1.00
N PHE A 96 13.70 -4.98 0.04
CA PHE A 96 15.00 -5.64 0.04
C PHE A 96 16.09 -4.59 0.27
N LEU A 97 16.96 -4.85 1.23
CA LEU A 97 18.11 -4.02 1.57
C LEU A 97 19.39 -4.85 1.43
N GLY A 98 20.44 -4.26 0.88
CA GLY A 98 21.73 -4.92 0.76
C GLY A 98 22.80 -4.04 0.12
N SER A 99 24.05 -4.31 0.45
CA SER A 99 25.22 -3.58 -0.07
C SER A 99 25.60 -4.02 -1.49
N GLU A 100 25.36 -5.30 -1.81
CA GLU A 100 25.66 -5.91 -3.11
C GLU A 100 24.39 -6.57 -3.64
N MET A 101 23.60 -5.82 -4.40
CA MET A 101 22.41 -6.36 -5.04
C MET A 101 22.71 -6.66 -6.50
N THR A 102 22.37 -7.87 -6.91
CA THR A 102 22.36 -8.27 -8.30
C THR A 102 20.95 -8.70 -8.65
N LEU A 103 20.45 -8.19 -9.76
CA LEU A 103 19.10 -8.47 -10.24
C LEU A 103 19.12 -8.43 -11.76
N GLN A 104 18.38 -9.33 -12.41
CA GLN A 104 18.13 -9.26 -13.84
C GLN A 104 16.75 -8.67 -14.06
N GLN A 105 16.52 -7.96 -15.17
CA GLN A 105 15.24 -7.31 -15.42
C GLN A 105 14.06 -8.30 -15.41
N ASP A 106 14.21 -9.49 -15.98
CA ASP A 106 13.14 -10.51 -15.95
C ASP A 106 12.84 -10.99 -14.52
N ALA A 107 13.88 -11.11 -13.69
CA ALA A 107 13.73 -11.49 -12.30
C ALA A 107 13.02 -10.41 -11.46
N LEU A 108 13.11 -9.13 -11.84
CA LEU A 108 12.38 -8.04 -11.19
C LEU A 108 10.87 -8.30 -11.17
N TYR A 109 10.31 -8.64 -12.34
CA TYR A 109 8.87 -8.91 -12.47
C TYR A 109 8.46 -10.17 -11.71
N GLU A 110 9.27 -11.23 -11.78
CA GLU A 110 9.00 -12.46 -11.03
C GLU A 110 9.03 -12.26 -9.52
N ILE A 111 10.03 -11.52 -9.01
CA ILE A 111 10.12 -11.17 -7.59
C ILE A 111 8.92 -10.36 -7.16
N HIS A 112 8.51 -9.37 -7.96
CA HIS A 112 7.36 -8.55 -7.63
C HIS A 112 6.06 -9.36 -7.58
N ALA A 113 5.85 -10.28 -8.54
CA ALA A 113 4.71 -11.20 -8.52
C ALA A 113 4.70 -12.12 -7.28
N ARG A 114 5.89 -12.58 -6.84
CA ARG A 114 6.02 -13.33 -5.58
C ARG A 114 5.73 -12.46 -4.35
N CYS A 115 6.09 -11.18 -4.39
CA CYS A 115 5.76 -10.23 -3.31
C CYS A 115 4.24 -10.08 -3.14
N PHE A 116 3.44 -10.04 -4.22
CA PHE A 116 1.98 -10.05 -4.13
C PHE A 116 1.46 -11.31 -3.45
N SER A 117 1.99 -12.48 -3.83
CA SER A 117 1.60 -13.77 -3.26
C SER A 117 1.92 -13.84 -1.75
N LEU A 118 3.11 -13.36 -1.38
CA LEU A 118 3.55 -13.26 0.02
C LEU A 118 2.64 -12.32 0.82
N PHE A 119 2.38 -11.12 0.29
CA PHE A 119 1.53 -10.14 0.96
C PHE A 119 0.09 -10.63 1.14
N ALA A 120 -0.49 -11.31 0.14
CA ALA A 120 -1.81 -11.92 0.25
C ALA A 120 -1.86 -12.97 1.38
N ALA A 121 -0.78 -13.76 1.57
CA ALA A 121 -0.70 -14.70 2.69
C ALA A 121 -0.61 -13.99 4.04
N VAL A 122 0.23 -12.94 4.14
CA VAL A 122 0.36 -12.13 5.36
C VAL A 122 -0.97 -11.46 5.72
N ALA A 123 -1.66 -10.87 4.74
CA ALA A 123 -2.93 -10.19 4.94
C ALA A 123 -4.05 -11.13 5.45
N ARG A 124 -4.01 -12.42 5.08
CA ARG A 124 -4.94 -13.43 5.61
C ARG A 124 -4.66 -13.78 7.08
N ILE A 125 -3.38 -13.81 7.48
CA ILE A 125 -2.97 -14.17 8.85
C ILE A 125 -3.14 -12.98 9.79
N ARG A 126 -2.94 -11.75 9.29
CA ARG A 126 -3.15 -10.50 10.01
C ARG A 126 -4.25 -9.70 9.30
N PRO A 127 -5.53 -10.06 9.48
CA PRO A 127 -6.61 -9.19 9.02
C PRO A 127 -6.43 -7.86 9.74
N GLY A 128 -6.07 -6.81 9.00
CA GLY A 128 -5.93 -5.49 9.58
C GLY A 128 -7.26 -5.02 10.18
N ASP A 129 -7.24 -3.88 10.86
CA ASP A 129 -8.46 -3.22 11.36
C ASP A 129 -9.48 -2.87 10.24
N ALA A 130 -9.17 -3.16 8.97
CA ALA A 130 -10.14 -3.24 7.87
C ALA A 130 -11.33 -4.18 8.17
N GLY A 131 -11.21 -5.07 9.16
CA GLY A 131 -12.34 -5.83 9.73
C GLY A 131 -13.36 -4.98 10.51
N ARG A 132 -13.05 -3.71 10.83
CA ARG A 132 -13.98 -2.76 11.48
C ARG A 132 -14.78 -1.90 10.50
N MET A 133 -14.75 -2.20 9.19
CA MET A 133 -15.80 -1.68 8.32
C MET A 133 -17.12 -2.25 8.82
N ARG A 134 -17.95 -1.39 9.42
CA ARG A 134 -19.31 -1.76 9.83
C ARG A 134 -19.98 -2.43 8.64
N ALA A 135 -20.55 -3.61 8.86
CA ALA A 135 -21.25 -4.34 7.81
C ALA A 135 -22.32 -3.42 7.20
N ILE A 136 -22.18 -3.11 5.91
CA ILE A 136 -23.16 -2.32 5.17
C ILE A 136 -24.40 -3.19 4.98
N SER A 137 -25.54 -2.71 5.46
CA SER A 137 -26.83 -3.36 5.26
C SER A 137 -27.21 -3.37 3.77
N LYS A 138 -28.10 -4.29 3.37
CA LYS A 138 -28.57 -4.34 1.97
C LYS A 138 -29.15 -3.00 1.51
N ARG A 139 -29.81 -2.26 2.40
CA ARG A 139 -30.41 -0.95 2.11
C ARG A 139 -29.37 0.16 1.95
N GLU A 140 -28.36 0.22 2.81
CA GLU A 140 -27.24 1.16 2.65
C GLU A 140 -26.48 0.88 1.34
N LEU A 141 -26.28 -0.40 0.97
CA LEU A 141 -25.64 -0.77 -0.29
C LEU A 141 -26.47 -0.34 -1.52
N GLU A 142 -27.80 -0.50 -1.48
CA GLU A 142 -28.70 -0.01 -2.53
C GLU A 142 -28.64 1.51 -2.68
N CYS A 143 -28.63 2.25 -1.55
CA CYS A 143 -28.47 3.70 -1.53
C CYS A 143 -27.15 4.11 -2.20
N LEU A 144 -26.04 3.49 -1.77
CA LEU A 144 -24.69 3.79 -2.24
C LEU A 144 -24.51 3.52 -3.74
N LYS A 145 -25.16 2.46 -4.27
CA LYS A 145 -25.20 2.18 -5.71
C LYS A 145 -25.92 3.28 -6.51
N LEU A 146 -27.04 3.79 -6.02
CA LEU A 146 -27.79 4.84 -6.70
C LEU A 146 -27.06 6.18 -6.65
N THR A 147 -26.40 6.49 -5.53
CA THR A 147 -25.51 7.66 -5.40
C THR A 147 -24.35 7.58 -6.39
N ALA A 148 -23.71 6.42 -6.52
CA ALA A 148 -22.61 6.21 -7.48
C ALA A 148 -23.05 6.40 -8.95
N ASN A 149 -24.34 6.15 -9.24
CA ASN A 149 -24.95 6.41 -10.54
C ASN A 149 -25.38 7.88 -10.76
N GLY A 150 -25.14 8.76 -9.79
CA GLY A 150 -25.44 10.20 -9.89
C GLY A 150 -26.86 10.60 -9.53
N ASN A 151 -27.63 9.74 -8.85
CA ASN A 151 -28.99 10.08 -8.41
C ASN A 151 -28.96 11.05 -7.22
N THR A 152 -29.91 11.99 -7.18
CA THR A 152 -30.07 12.87 -6.01
C THR A 152 -30.73 12.14 -4.84
N SER A 153 -30.60 12.66 -3.62
CA SER A 153 -31.24 12.09 -2.44
C SER A 153 -32.77 11.98 -2.59
N GLU A 154 -33.42 12.90 -3.29
CA GLU A 154 -34.85 12.85 -3.62
C GLU A 154 -35.19 11.69 -4.57
N GLU A 155 -34.34 11.44 -5.57
CA GLU A 155 -34.50 10.35 -6.51
C GLU A 155 -34.28 9.00 -5.84
N ILE A 156 -33.24 8.89 -5.00
CA ILE A 156 -32.94 7.70 -4.20
C ILE A 156 -34.09 7.38 -3.24
N ALA A 157 -34.61 8.40 -2.53
CA ALA A 157 -35.74 8.25 -1.64
C ALA A 157 -36.98 7.71 -2.36
N ARG A 158 -37.25 8.22 -3.57
CA ARG A 158 -38.35 7.76 -4.42
C ARG A 158 -38.15 6.30 -4.88
N LEU A 159 -36.94 5.96 -5.34
CA LEU A 159 -36.60 4.63 -5.86
C LEU A 159 -36.63 3.56 -4.75
N LEU A 160 -36.12 3.87 -3.57
CA LEU A 160 -36.02 2.92 -2.45
C LEU A 160 -37.25 2.94 -1.51
N LYS A 161 -38.23 3.81 -1.79
CA LYS A 161 -39.47 4.02 -1.02
C LYS A 161 -39.19 4.36 0.45
N LEU A 162 -38.35 5.37 0.66
CA LEU A 162 -37.94 5.86 1.97
C LEU A 162 -37.95 7.39 2.00
N SER A 163 -37.79 7.99 3.18
CA SER A 163 -37.74 9.45 3.30
C SER A 163 -36.38 9.99 2.83
N VAL A 164 -36.34 11.24 2.33
CA VAL A 164 -35.07 11.91 2.00
C VAL A 164 -34.13 11.96 3.20
N HIS A 165 -34.68 12.11 4.41
CA HIS A 165 -33.90 12.06 5.65
C HIS A 165 -33.25 10.68 5.85
N THR A 166 -34.00 9.60 5.63
CA THR A 166 -33.48 8.22 5.68
C THR A 166 -32.44 7.97 4.60
N ALA A 167 -32.62 8.51 3.39
CA ALA A 167 -31.66 8.40 2.29
C ALA A 167 -30.32 9.07 2.64
N ASN A 168 -30.38 10.24 3.28
CA ASN A 168 -29.19 11.00 3.71
C ASN A 168 -28.51 10.41 4.95
N GLN A 169 -29.24 9.61 5.74
CA GLN A 169 -28.71 8.95 6.92
C GLN A 169 -27.96 7.65 6.57
N TYR A 170 -28.32 7.03 5.44
CA TYR A 170 -27.57 5.92 4.83
C TYR A 170 -26.33 6.44 4.08
#